data_AF-A0A936C643-F1
#
_entry.id   AF-A0A936C643-F1
#
_cell.length_a   1.000
_cell.length_b   1.000
_cell.length_c   1.000
_cell.angle_alpha   90.00
_cell.angle_beta   90.00
_cell.angle_gamma   90.00
#
_symmetry.space_group_name_H-M   'P 1'
#
loop_
_entity.id
_entity.type
_entity.pdbx_description
1 polymer ?
#
loop_
_entity_poly.entity_id
_entity_poly.type
_entity_poly.pdbx_seq_one_letter_code
_entity_poly.pdbx_strand_id
1 'polypeptide(L)' 'MQLLFRERAFWTFGRGQRLGDLRRLIRQHGFTAAQVFPGEGGINPRKNAAYGPDITLPVPQAERNNQKYTGCIDRKA' A
#
# COMPACT_ATOMS: atom_id res chain seq x y z
N MET A 1 -7.54 -15.70 -9.12
CA MET A 1 -7.49 -14.39 -8.41
C MET A 1 -6.45 -13.43 -8.98
N GLN A 2 -5.19 -13.85 -9.20
CA GLN A 2 -4.16 -12.97 -9.78
C GLN A 2 -4.50 -12.45 -11.20
N LEU A 3 -5.15 -13.26 -12.05
CA LEU A 3 -5.54 -12.86 -13.41
C LEU A 3 -6.48 -11.63 -13.40
N LEU A 4 -7.51 -11.64 -12.56
CA LEU A 4 -8.46 -10.53 -12.42
C LEU A 4 -7.77 -9.23 -11.99
N PHE A 5 -6.91 -9.30 -10.97
CA PHE A 5 -6.19 -8.10 -10.49
C PHE A 5 -5.13 -7.61 -11.47
N ARG A 6 -4.61 -8.50 -12.34
CA ARG A 6 -3.72 -8.13 -13.43
C ARG A 6 -4.48 -7.39 -14.53
N GLU A 7 -5.59 -7.95 -15.02
CA GLU A 7 -6.42 -7.30 -16.04
C GLU A 7 -6.94 -5.94 -15.56
N ARG A 8 -7.42 -5.89 -14.32
CA ARG A 8 -7.91 -4.64 -13.74
C ARG A 8 -6.82 -3.57 -13.64
N ALA A 9 -5.58 -3.96 -13.35
CA ALA A 9 -4.45 -3.02 -13.31
C ALA A 9 -4.19 -2.36 -14.68
N PHE A 10 -4.37 -3.10 -15.78
CA PHE A 10 -4.26 -2.54 -17.13
C PHE A 10 -5.45 -1.65 -17.46
N TRP A 11 -6.67 -2.14 -17.22
CA TRP A 11 -7.89 -1.40 -17.54
C TRP A 11 -8.02 -0.11 -16.74
N THR A 12 -7.64 -0.10 -15.47
CA THR A 12 -7.76 1.08 -14.58
C THR A 12 -6.43 1.76 -14.32
N PHE A 13 -5.46 1.62 -15.24
CA PHE A 13 -4.18 2.31 -15.11
C PHE A 13 -4.38 3.83 -15.00
N GLY A 14 -3.61 4.48 -14.13
CA GLY A 14 -3.67 5.92 -13.90
C GLY A 14 -4.91 6.42 -13.14
N ARG A 15 -5.87 5.55 -12.79
CA ARG A 15 -7.14 5.96 -12.15
C ARG A 15 -7.17 5.81 -10.63
N GLY A 16 -6.05 5.43 -10.00
CA GLY A 16 -5.89 5.40 -8.54
C GLY A 16 -6.36 4.12 -7.82
N GLN A 17 -6.89 3.11 -8.53
CA GLN A 17 -7.40 1.89 -7.90
C GLN A 17 -6.31 0.92 -7.44
N ARG A 18 -5.10 1.03 -8.01
CA ARG A 18 -4.02 0.05 -7.81
C ARG A 18 -3.67 -0.16 -6.34
N LEU A 19 -3.58 0.90 -5.54
CA LEU A 19 -3.23 0.80 -4.12
C LEU A 19 -4.27 0.03 -3.30
N GLY A 20 -5.57 0.24 -3.60
CA GLY A 20 -6.65 -0.50 -2.95
C GLY A 20 -6.62 -1.98 -3.28
N ASP A 21 -6.30 -2.32 -4.53
CA ASP A 21 -6.20 -3.71 -4.98
C ASP A 21 -5.08 -4.50 -4.34
N LEU A 22 -3.90 -3.90 -4.25
CA LEU A 22 -2.76 -4.53 -3.59
C LEU A 22 -3.06 -4.80 -2.11
N ARG A 23 -3.70 -3.87 -1.41
CA ARG A 23 -4.12 -4.10 -0.01
C ARG A 23 -5.22 -5.15 0.12
N ARG A 24 -6.15 -5.23 -0.83
CA ARG A 24 -7.20 -6.25 -0.84
C ARG A 24 -6.60 -7.65 -1.04
N LEU A 25 -5.58 -7.78 -1.88
CA LEU A 25 -4.82 -9.02 -2.04
C LEU A 25 -4.18 -9.49 -0.73
N ILE A 26 -3.68 -8.58 0.10
CA ILE A 26 -3.19 -8.91 1.44
C ILE A 26 -4.35 -9.35 2.35
N ARG A 27 -5.31 -8.45 2.57
CA ARG A 27 -6.38 -8.63 3.58
C ARG A 27 -7.31 -9.82 3.32
N GLN A 28 -7.63 -10.10 2.05
CA GLN A 28 -8.67 -11.09 1.70
C GLN A 28 -8.11 -12.31 0.98
N HIS A 29 -6.90 -12.22 0.43
CA HIS A 29 -6.34 -13.31 -0.38
C HIS A 29 -5.03 -13.85 0.21
N GLY A 30 -4.62 -13.40 1.40
CA GLY A 30 -3.52 -13.98 2.17
C GLY A 30 -2.14 -13.77 1.58
N PHE A 31 -1.99 -12.84 0.64
CA PHE A 31 -0.67 -12.46 0.12
C PHE A 31 0.11 -11.65 1.15
N THR A 32 1.42 -11.81 1.14
CA THR A 32 2.34 -10.96 1.91
C THR A 32 2.61 -9.64 1.17
N ALA A 33 2.95 -8.57 1.88
CA ALA A 33 3.31 -7.30 1.26
C ALA A 33 4.43 -7.45 0.19
N ALA A 34 5.42 -8.30 0.49
CA ALA A 34 6.47 -8.77 -0.41
C ALA A 34 6.00 -9.19 -1.81
N GLN A 35 4.89 -9.93 -1.85
CA GLN A 35 4.40 -10.56 -3.07
C GLN A 35 3.58 -9.60 -3.95
N VAL A 36 3.16 -8.46 -3.41
CA VAL A 36 2.22 -7.54 -4.09
C VAL A 36 2.77 -6.15 -4.33
N PHE A 37 3.53 -5.59 -3.38
CA PHE A 37 4.07 -4.25 -3.51
C PHE A 37 5.45 -4.27 -4.19
N PRO A 38 5.66 -3.43 -5.21
CA PRO A 38 6.97 -3.32 -5.85
C PRO A 38 7.95 -2.69 -4.85
N GLY A 39 9.03 -3.41 -4.53
CA GLY A 39 10.15 -2.86 -3.78
C GLY A 39 10.34 -3.41 -2.38
N GLU A 40 9.54 -4.36 -1.90
CA GLU A 40 9.91 -5.07 -0.66
C GLU A 40 11.23 -5.83 -0.89
N GLY A 41 12.24 -5.53 -0.08
CA GLY A 41 13.62 -6.00 -0.28
C GLY A 41 14.39 -5.33 -1.43
N GLY A 42 13.76 -4.42 -2.18
CA GLY A 42 14.36 -3.69 -3.30
C GLY A 42 14.87 -2.29 -2.92
N ILE A 43 15.75 -1.73 -3.75
CA ILE A 43 16.28 -0.38 -3.59
C ILE A 43 15.35 0.62 -4.30
N ASN A 44 14.94 1.66 -3.59
CA ASN A 44 14.31 2.83 -4.18
C ASN A 44 15.36 3.60 -5.01
N PRO A 45 15.23 3.64 -6.35
CA PRO A 45 16.26 4.20 -7.22
C PRO A 45 16.42 5.72 -7.04
N ARG A 46 15.43 6.40 -6.48
CA ARG A 46 15.50 7.84 -6.20
C ARG A 46 16.19 8.16 -4.88
N LYS A 47 16.17 7.22 -3.92
CA LYS A 47 16.70 7.42 -2.57
C LYS A 47 17.94 6.59 -2.25
N ASN A 48 18.37 5.69 -3.15
CA ASN A 48 19.46 4.73 -2.91
C ASN A 48 19.34 4.01 -1.55
N ALA A 49 18.09 3.73 -1.15
CA ALA A 49 17.75 3.11 0.12
C ALA A 49 16.61 2.11 -0.08
N ALA A 50 16.45 1.16 0.83
CA ALA A 50 15.33 0.22 0.77
C ALA A 50 13.98 0.96 0.85
N TYR A 51 12.95 0.39 0.21
CA TYR A 51 11.58 0.85 0.45
C TYR A 51 11.18 0.61 1.91
N GLY A 52 10.39 1.52 2.47
CA GLY A 52 9.83 1.36 3.81
C GLY A 52 8.74 0.28 3.83
N PRO A 53 8.40 -0.26 5.03
CA PRO A 53 7.41 -1.32 5.18
C PRO A 53 5.95 -0.83 5.09
N ASP A 54 5.72 0.46 4.86
CA ASP A 54 4.40 1.07 4.92
C ASP A 54 3.57 0.80 3.66
N ILE A 55 2.39 0.19 3.81
CA ILE A 55 1.44 -0.06 2.72
C ILE A 55 0.27 0.96 2.68
N THR A 56 0.28 1.93 3.60
CA THR A 56 -0.72 3.00 3.71
C THR A 56 -0.04 4.36 3.82
N LEU A 57 -0.80 5.42 3.48
CA LEU A 57 -0.32 6.79 3.62
C LEU A 57 -0.33 7.20 5.10
N PRO A 58 0.69 7.95 5.56
CA PRO A 58 0.71 8.44 6.92
C PRO A 58 -0.41 9.47 7.14
N VAL A 59 -0.92 9.50 8.36
CA VAL A 59 -1.82 10.58 8.79
C VAL A 59 -1.09 11.91 8.70
N PRO A 60 -1.69 12.93 8.05
CA PRO A 60 -1.12 14.27 7.98
C PRO A 60 -0.85 14.85 9.37
N GLN A 61 0.20 15.67 9.49
CA GLN A 61 0.57 16.30 10.77
C GLN A 61 -0.58 17.12 11.36
N ALA A 62 -1.39 17.78 10.53
CA ALA A 62 -2.53 18.57 10.97
C ALA A 62 -3.53 17.74 11.79
N GLU A 63 -3.79 16.50 11.38
CA GLU A 63 -4.70 15.58 12.10
C GLU A 63 -4.10 15.03 13.39
N ARG A 64 -2.76 15.00 13.51
CA ARG A 64 -2.10 14.61 14.78
C ARG A 64 -2.23 15.66 15.87
N ASN A 65 -2.44 16.91 15.49
CA ASN A 65 -2.68 18.01 16.42
C ASN A 65 -4.14 18.03 16.92
N ASN A 66 -5.03 17.22 16.33
CA ASN A 66 -6.42 17.10 16.73
C ASN A 66 -6.54 16.21 17.98
N GLN A 67 -6.96 16.81 19.09
CA GLN A 67 -7.14 16.10 20.38
C GLN A 67 -8.21 15.00 20.33
N LYS A 68 -9.07 15.00 19.31
CA LYS A 68 -10.09 13.95 19.09
C LYS A 68 -9.58 12.77 18.26
N TYR A 69 -8.34 12.81 17.78
CA TYR A 69 -7.77 11.72 17.01
C TYR A 69 -7.50 10.51 17.93
N THR A 70 -8.28 9.45 17.77
CA THR A 70 -8.20 8.23 18.60
C THR A 70 -7.34 7.12 18.01
N GLY A 71 -6.81 7.30 16.80
CA GLY A 71 -5.85 6.37 16.18
C GLY A 71 -6.42 4.99 15.83
N CYS A 72 -6.56 4.69 14.53
CA CYS A 72 -6.91 3.35 14.06
C CYS A 72 -6.20 3.02 12.75
N ILE A 73 -4.86 2.92 12.72
CA ILE A 73 -4.17 2.53 11.48
C ILE A 73 -2.92 1.74 11.82
N ASP A 74 -3.07 0.42 12.00
CA ASP A 74 -1.94 -0.46 11.71
C ASP A 74 -1.51 -0.19 10.27
N ARG A 75 -0.24 0.17 10.08
CA ARG A 75 0.32 0.48 8.76
C ARG A 75 0.88 -0.74 8.06
N LYS A 76 0.76 -1.92 8.69
CA LYS A 76 1.29 -3.20 8.22
C LYS A 76 0.22 -4.22 7.81
N ALA A 77 -1.08 -3.96 8.02
CA ALA A 77 -2.16 -4.91 7.76
C ALA A 77 -3.44 -4.27 7.19
#